data_AF-A0A6J3QTI0-F1
#
_entry.id   AF-A0A6J3QTI0-F1
#
_cell.length_a   1.000
_cell.length_b   1.000
_cell.length_c   1.000
_cell.angle_alpha   90.00
_cell.angle_beta   90.00
_cell.angle_gamma   90.00
#
_symmetry.space_group_name_H-M   'P 1'
#
loop_
_entity.id
_entity.type
_entity.pdbx_description
1 polymer ?
#
loop_
_entity_poly.entity_id
_entity_poly.type
_entity_poly.pdbx_seq_one_letter_code
_entity_poly.pdbx_strand_id
1 'polypeptide(L)'
;MEPRQAESETKGEGDKATEKSRQTEVEGLTSLYEGNTNRELSKGLSPKDPQEEGCSSWSNLDSSGGFQKPIHGHALLLLLLLAGGADTFHICAFNTQRLTLSKVAREPVLDTLVQILARCDITVLQEVVDSTGSAIPLLLRELNRFDDSGPYRFLSSHLLGRGTYKEKYVYIYRSHRAQVLDSYVYDDQNDLFAREPFVCRFSLPSKVLPSLVLVPLHTTPKAVETELNALYHVFLDASQRWQSEDVILLGDFNADCASLTKKRLDDLVLRTQAGFHWAIPDGVDTTVRASTHCTYDRIVLHGEHLQSMLRGAAAFDFPQSLGLTEEEALNISDHYPVEVELSCAVHGAQTLSLAALLPSLLLLLSPQLGLVA
;
A
#
# COMPACT_ATOMS: atom_id res chain seq x y z
N MET A 1 29.00 37.97 -68.83
CA MET A 1 28.48 38.85 -67.77
C MET A 1 28.93 38.27 -66.45
N GLU A 2 29.87 38.95 -65.80
CA GLU A 2 30.11 38.89 -64.35
C GLU A 2 29.09 39.83 -63.64
N PRO A 3 29.03 39.97 -62.29
CA PRO A 3 29.48 39.07 -61.20
C PRO A 3 28.52 39.03 -59.95
N ARG A 4 28.88 38.26 -58.89
CA ARG A 4 28.68 38.55 -57.43
C ARG A 4 27.23 38.80 -56.90
N GLN A 5 26.88 38.89 -55.60
CA GLN A 5 27.44 38.57 -54.26
C GLN A 5 26.20 38.26 -53.36
N ALA A 6 26.18 37.27 -52.47
CA ALA A 6 26.51 37.35 -51.03
C ALA A 6 25.97 38.59 -50.28
N GLU A 7 25.06 38.37 -49.31
CA GLU A 7 24.92 39.21 -48.11
C GLU A 7 24.33 38.39 -46.94
N SER A 8 24.52 38.87 -45.71
CA SER A 8 24.37 38.15 -44.44
C SER A 8 23.62 38.97 -43.38
N GLU A 9 23.58 38.51 -42.12
CA GLU A 9 23.07 39.22 -40.92
C GLU A 9 21.53 39.23 -40.74
N THR A 10 20.92 39.21 -39.52
CA THR A 10 21.44 39.08 -38.14
C THR A 10 20.41 38.48 -37.16
N LYS A 11 20.89 38.12 -35.96
CA LYS A 11 20.19 37.69 -34.73
C LYS A 11 18.94 38.49 -34.28
N GLY A 12 18.08 37.77 -33.57
CA GLY A 12 17.28 38.21 -32.40
C GLY A 12 16.46 37.00 -31.91
N GLU A 13 16.74 36.29 -30.81
CA GLU A 13 17.09 36.67 -29.43
C GLU A 13 15.93 37.32 -28.67
N GLY A 14 14.90 36.51 -28.36
CA GLY A 14 13.71 36.96 -27.63
C GLY A 14 12.71 35.84 -27.32
N ASP A 15 13.11 34.82 -26.54
CA ASP A 15 12.15 33.86 -25.93
C ASP A 15 12.73 33.12 -24.70
N LYS A 16 13.19 33.89 -23.70
CA LYS A 16 13.64 33.36 -22.38
C LYS A 16 13.01 34.06 -21.17
N ALA A 17 12.03 34.95 -21.40
CA ALA A 17 11.35 35.69 -20.33
C ALA A 17 10.07 35.00 -19.84
N THR A 18 9.44 34.17 -20.68
CA THR A 18 8.07 33.68 -20.48
C THR A 18 7.99 32.42 -19.59
N GLU A 19 9.05 31.62 -19.53
CA GLU A 19 9.11 30.40 -18.72
C GLU A 19 9.29 30.71 -17.22
N LYS A 20 10.10 31.73 -16.92
CA LYS A 20 10.47 32.09 -15.54
C LYS A 20 9.33 32.71 -14.73
N SER A 21 8.23 33.12 -15.39
CA SER A 21 7.05 33.68 -14.72
C SER A 21 6.05 32.61 -14.26
N ARG A 22 6.10 31.39 -14.79
CA ARG A 22 5.22 30.28 -14.36
C ARG A 22 5.77 29.50 -13.18
N GLN A 23 7.10 29.51 -13.00
CA GLN A 23 7.75 28.76 -11.94
C GLN A 23 7.56 29.41 -10.56
N THR A 24 7.46 30.75 -10.49
CA THR A 24 7.19 31.51 -9.26
C THR A 24 5.74 31.43 -8.77
N GLU A 25 4.79 31.05 -9.64
CA GLU A 25 3.36 30.99 -9.30
C GLU A 25 2.99 29.64 -8.66
N VAL A 26 3.78 28.59 -8.91
CA VAL A 26 3.61 27.26 -8.31
C VAL A 26 4.20 27.18 -6.89
N GLU A 27 5.30 27.88 -6.61
CA GLU A 27 5.87 28.01 -5.26
C GLU A 27 4.99 28.84 -4.29
N GLY A 28 4.12 29.70 -4.83
CA GLY A 28 3.21 30.53 -4.03
C GLY A 28 2.01 29.79 -3.43
N LEU A 29 1.61 28.64 -3.99
CA LEU A 29 0.42 27.89 -3.55
C LEU A 29 0.71 26.85 -2.47
N THR A 30 1.96 26.39 -2.34
CA THR A 30 2.39 25.50 -1.25
C THR A 30 2.63 26.22 0.08
N SER A 31 2.79 27.55 0.07
CA SER A 31 3.11 28.35 1.28
C SER A 31 1.90 28.71 2.15
N LEU A 32 0.66 28.39 1.74
CA LEU A 32 -0.57 28.89 2.39
C LEU A 32 -1.18 27.97 3.46
N TYR A 33 -0.50 26.86 3.84
CA TYR A 33 -1.00 25.91 4.85
C TYR A 33 -0.13 25.79 6.11
N GLU A 34 0.93 26.59 6.27
CA GLU A 34 1.71 26.68 7.50
C GLU A 34 1.43 28.02 8.21
N GLY A 35 0.41 28.06 9.07
CA GLY A 35 -0.12 29.33 9.55
C GLY A 35 -1.09 29.29 10.74
N ASN A 36 -0.60 28.84 11.90
CA ASN A 36 -0.92 29.42 13.21
C ASN A 36 -2.40 29.44 13.71
N THR A 37 -2.75 28.51 14.61
CA THR A 37 -3.49 28.87 15.84
C THR A 37 -3.15 27.92 16.99
N ASN A 38 -2.33 28.40 17.93
CA ASN A 38 -2.29 27.85 19.29
C ASN A 38 -2.54 29.02 20.26
N ARG A 39 -3.73 29.09 20.85
CA ARG A 39 -4.00 30.01 21.97
C ARG A 39 -5.01 29.43 22.93
N GLU A 40 -4.62 29.40 24.19
CA GLU A 40 -5.37 28.84 25.32
C GLU A 40 -6.75 29.47 25.49
N LEU A 41 -7.71 28.70 25.99
CA LEU A 41 -8.66 29.19 26.98
C LEU A 41 -9.16 28.03 27.85
N SER A 42 -8.58 27.90 29.05
CA SER A 42 -8.91 26.88 30.03
C SER A 42 -10.02 27.34 30.99
N LYS A 43 -11.21 26.74 30.85
CA LYS A 43 -12.29 26.68 31.87
C LYS A 43 -13.03 25.36 31.65
N GLY A 44 -13.27 24.49 32.64
CA GLY A 44 -13.15 24.66 34.08
C GLY A 44 -14.42 24.15 34.77
N LEU A 45 -14.67 22.84 34.74
CA LEU A 45 -15.74 22.19 35.50
C LEU A 45 -15.19 20.95 36.22
N SER A 46 -15.39 20.91 37.54
CA SER A 46 -15.19 19.73 38.39
C SER A 46 -16.56 19.11 38.70
N PRO A 47 -16.70 17.79 38.88
CA PRO A 47 -17.99 17.15 39.15
C PRO A 47 -18.57 17.51 40.52
N LYS A 48 -19.90 17.39 40.63
CA LYS A 48 -20.62 17.33 41.90
C LYS A 48 -21.37 16.01 42.00
N ASP A 49 -21.04 15.26 43.04
CA ASP A 49 -21.83 14.27 43.76
C ASP A 49 -21.57 14.53 45.26
N PRO A 50 -22.34 13.99 46.24
CA PRO A 50 -23.37 12.94 46.13
C PRO A 50 -24.70 13.26 46.84
N GLN A 51 -25.68 12.35 46.78
CA GLN A 51 -26.53 12.02 47.94
C GLN A 51 -26.87 10.52 47.97
N GLU A 52 -26.73 9.90 49.14
CA GLU A 52 -27.28 8.59 49.51
C GLU A 52 -28.70 8.76 50.07
N GLU A 53 -29.56 7.75 49.91
CA GLU A 53 -30.54 7.36 50.95
C GLU A 53 -30.70 5.82 50.99
N GLY A 54 -30.83 5.24 52.19
CA GLY A 54 -31.23 3.83 52.41
C GLY A 54 -32.76 3.64 52.22
N CYS A 55 -33.40 2.49 52.43
CA CYS A 55 -33.06 1.23 53.12
C CYS A 55 -34.08 0.13 52.64
N SER A 56 -34.25 -1.10 53.14
CA SER A 56 -33.69 -1.85 54.28
C SER A 56 -33.84 -3.38 54.11
N SER A 57 -32.91 -4.14 54.72
CA SER A 57 -33.02 -5.51 55.29
C SER A 57 -34.27 -6.38 55.00
N TRP A 58 -34.03 -7.61 54.51
CA TRP A 58 -34.49 -8.86 55.14
C TRP A 58 -33.37 -9.92 55.05
N SER A 59 -33.39 -10.89 55.95
CA SER A 59 -32.20 -11.65 56.39
C SER A 59 -32.15 -13.14 56.00
N ASN A 60 -30.92 -13.65 55.84
CA ASN A 60 -30.44 -15.03 56.05
C ASN A 60 -30.99 -16.17 55.18
N LEU A 61 -30.07 -16.84 54.48
CA LEU A 61 -29.81 -18.27 54.73
C LEU A 61 -28.36 -18.64 54.34
N ASP A 62 -27.66 -19.39 55.19
CA ASP A 62 -26.35 -19.97 54.89
C ASP A 62 -26.45 -21.11 53.86
N SER A 63 -25.41 -21.26 53.02
CA SER A 63 -24.97 -22.57 52.50
C SER A 63 -23.53 -22.48 52.01
N SER A 64 -22.71 -23.36 52.57
CA SER A 64 -21.31 -23.54 52.21
C SER A 64 -21.13 -24.04 50.78
N GLY A 65 -20.35 -23.31 49.99
CA GLY A 65 -19.93 -23.73 48.65
C GLY A 65 -18.57 -23.16 48.28
N GLY A 66 -17.51 -23.98 48.39
CA GLY A 66 -16.20 -23.60 47.89
C GLY A 66 -16.19 -23.60 46.37
N PHE A 67 -15.92 -22.44 45.75
CA PHE A 67 -15.67 -22.36 44.31
C PHE A 67 -14.27 -21.77 44.06
N GLN A 68 -13.45 -22.53 43.34
CA GLN A 68 -12.10 -22.13 42.98
C GLN A 68 -12.16 -20.89 42.08
N LYS A 69 -11.33 -19.87 42.37
CA LYS A 69 -11.16 -18.72 41.46
C LYS A 69 -10.68 -19.22 40.10
N PRO A 70 -11.26 -18.78 38.98
CA PRO A 70 -10.90 -19.30 37.66
C PRO A 70 -9.53 -18.79 37.22
N ILE A 71 -8.51 -19.63 37.39
CA ILE A 71 -7.13 -19.42 36.93
C ILE A 71 -7.08 -19.17 35.39
N HIS A 72 -8.13 -19.57 34.68
CA HIS A 72 -8.28 -19.47 33.23
C HIS A 72 -8.31 -18.02 32.71
N GLY A 73 -8.79 -17.06 33.51
CA GLY A 73 -8.84 -15.65 33.10
C GLY A 73 -7.45 -15.04 32.91
N HIS A 74 -6.50 -15.42 33.77
CA HIS A 74 -5.11 -14.95 33.65
C HIS A 74 -4.36 -15.65 32.51
N ALA A 75 -4.65 -16.93 32.23
CA ALA A 75 -4.07 -17.63 31.08
C ALA A 75 -4.54 -17.05 29.75
N LEU A 76 -5.83 -16.70 29.63
CA LEU A 76 -6.38 -16.03 28.44
C LEU A 76 -5.82 -14.61 28.27
N LEU A 77 -5.71 -13.84 29.35
CA LEU A 77 -5.07 -12.53 29.33
C LEU A 77 -3.59 -12.62 28.94
N LEU A 78 -2.86 -13.64 29.41
CA LEU A 78 -1.49 -13.89 29.00
C LEU A 78 -1.39 -14.30 27.52
N LEU A 79 -2.34 -15.09 27.00
CA LEU A 79 -2.42 -15.44 25.58
C LEU A 79 -2.65 -14.19 24.71
N LEU A 80 -3.52 -13.28 25.15
CA LEU A 80 -3.79 -12.01 24.48
C LEU A 80 -2.60 -11.02 24.56
N LEU A 81 -1.84 -11.04 25.66
CA LEU A 81 -0.60 -10.27 25.81
C LEU A 81 0.59 -10.86 25.03
N LEU A 82 0.60 -12.18 24.80
CA LEU A 82 1.57 -12.86 23.94
C LEU A 82 1.19 -12.77 22.46
N ALA A 83 -0.11 -12.60 22.15
CA ALA A 83 -0.61 -12.14 20.87
C ALA A 83 -0.42 -10.61 20.69
N GLY A 84 0.77 -10.12 21.03
CA GLY A 84 1.24 -8.87 20.46
C GLY A 84 1.33 -9.06 18.96
N GLY A 85 0.32 -8.59 18.24
CA GLY A 85 0.24 -8.70 16.78
C GLY A 85 1.55 -8.21 16.18
N ALA A 86 2.19 -9.05 15.36
CA ALA A 86 3.38 -8.62 14.66
C ALA A 86 2.97 -7.43 13.80
N ASP A 87 3.59 -6.27 14.01
CA ASP A 87 3.30 -5.10 13.20
C ASP A 87 3.66 -5.42 11.75
N THR A 88 2.68 -5.35 10.85
CA THR A 88 2.82 -5.75 9.44
C THR A 88 2.67 -4.55 8.53
N PHE A 89 3.37 -4.63 7.39
CA PHE A 89 3.41 -3.58 6.39
C PHE A 89 2.79 -4.11 5.10
N HIS A 90 1.68 -3.51 4.69
CA HIS A 90 0.87 -3.94 3.56
C HIS A 90 1.16 -3.08 2.33
N ILE A 91 1.57 -3.73 1.23
CA ILE A 91 1.83 -3.09 -0.05
C ILE A 91 0.86 -3.67 -1.08
N CYS A 92 0.13 -2.77 -1.73
CA CYS A 92 -0.97 -3.12 -2.62
C CYS A 92 -0.74 -2.52 -4.02
N ALA A 93 -1.18 -3.22 -5.06
CA ALA A 93 -1.34 -2.67 -6.41
C ALA A 93 -2.78 -2.89 -6.88
N PHE A 94 -3.35 -1.89 -7.55
CA PHE A 94 -4.75 -1.91 -7.93
C PHE A 94 -4.98 -1.18 -9.27
N ASN A 95 -5.36 -1.92 -10.30
CA ASN A 95 -6.01 -1.31 -11.46
C ASN A 95 -7.40 -0.81 -11.04
N THR A 96 -7.60 0.51 -11.10
CA THR A 96 -8.84 1.18 -10.66
C THR A 96 -9.84 1.40 -11.80
N GLN A 97 -9.59 0.80 -12.97
CA GLN A 97 -10.45 0.80 -14.17
C GLN A 97 -10.96 2.22 -14.50
N ARG A 98 -10.14 2.99 -15.20
CA ARG A 98 -10.43 4.36 -15.63
C ARG A 98 -10.89 5.29 -14.50
N LEU A 99 -10.08 5.45 -13.47
CA LEU A 99 -10.35 6.36 -12.36
C LEU A 99 -10.32 7.82 -12.82
N THR A 100 -11.48 8.46 -12.74
CA THR A 100 -11.73 9.85 -13.12
C THR A 100 -12.43 10.58 -11.98
N LEU A 101 -12.44 11.92 -11.99
CA LEU A 101 -13.19 12.71 -11.02
C LEU A 101 -14.67 12.30 -10.97
N SER A 102 -15.31 12.07 -12.13
CA SER A 102 -16.70 11.63 -12.20
C SER A 102 -16.95 10.23 -11.63
N LYS A 103 -15.95 9.33 -11.70
CA LYS A 103 -16.04 7.99 -11.07
C LYS A 103 -15.94 8.10 -9.55
N VAL A 104 -14.96 8.86 -9.05
CA VAL A 104 -14.69 9.08 -7.61
C VAL A 104 -15.75 9.95 -6.93
N ALA A 105 -16.40 10.86 -7.64
CA ALA A 105 -17.44 11.73 -7.07
C ALA A 105 -18.78 11.00 -6.79
N ARG A 106 -18.90 9.71 -7.10
CA ARG A 106 -20.04 8.87 -6.72
C ARG A 106 -19.79 8.31 -5.32
N GLU A 107 -20.63 8.67 -4.36
CA GLU A 107 -20.50 8.31 -2.93
C GLU A 107 -20.25 6.80 -2.71
N PRO A 108 -21.02 5.84 -3.27
CA PRO A 108 -20.72 4.41 -3.10
C PRO A 108 -19.34 4.00 -3.62
N VAL A 109 -18.82 4.67 -4.66
CA VAL A 109 -17.49 4.37 -5.20
C VAL A 109 -16.40 4.94 -4.31
N LEU A 110 -16.59 6.16 -3.82
CA LEU A 110 -15.67 6.82 -2.90
C LEU A 110 -15.51 6.01 -1.63
N ASP A 111 -16.63 5.62 -1.00
CA ASP A 111 -16.65 4.88 0.25
C ASP A 111 -16.03 3.49 0.11
N THR A 112 -16.28 2.78 -1.00
CA THR A 112 -15.63 1.49 -1.26
C THR A 112 -14.14 1.63 -1.55
N LEU A 113 -13.72 2.62 -2.37
CA LEU A 113 -12.30 2.88 -2.61
C LEU A 113 -11.57 3.25 -1.32
N VAL A 114 -12.16 4.08 -0.47
CA VAL A 114 -11.60 4.44 0.84
C VAL A 114 -11.41 3.19 1.71
N GLN A 115 -12.41 2.31 1.81
CA GLN A 115 -12.30 1.05 2.56
C GLN A 115 -11.22 0.11 2.01
N ILE A 116 -11.07 0.03 0.68
CA ILE A 116 -9.99 -0.75 0.04
C ILE A 116 -8.62 -0.16 0.39
N LEU A 117 -8.44 1.16 0.26
CA LEU A 117 -7.14 1.82 0.46
C LEU A 117 -6.72 1.91 1.93
N ALA A 118 -7.69 1.97 2.86
CA ALA A 118 -7.42 1.94 4.29
C ALA A 118 -6.66 0.68 4.73
N ARG A 119 -6.80 -0.45 4.01
CA ARG A 119 -6.10 -1.72 4.32
C ARG A 119 -4.58 -1.68 4.14
N CYS A 120 -4.08 -0.70 3.38
CA CYS A 120 -2.70 -0.68 2.86
C CYS A 120 -1.88 0.46 3.48
N ASP A 121 -0.57 0.26 3.58
CA ASP A 121 0.40 1.28 3.98
C ASP A 121 0.97 2.02 2.76
N ILE A 122 1.11 1.30 1.64
CA ILE A 122 1.34 1.85 0.30
C ILE A 122 0.40 1.14 -0.66
N THR A 123 -0.38 1.90 -1.44
CA THR A 123 -1.10 1.40 -2.61
C THR A 123 -0.59 2.08 -3.86
N VAL A 124 -0.35 1.31 -4.93
CA VAL A 124 -0.14 1.86 -6.27
C VAL A 124 -1.42 1.72 -7.10
N LEU A 125 -1.98 2.85 -7.49
CA LEU A 125 -3.13 2.92 -8.38
C LEU A 125 -2.69 3.00 -9.84
N GLN A 126 -3.40 2.26 -10.69
CA GLN A 126 -3.25 2.23 -12.14
C GLN A 126 -4.58 2.61 -12.81
N GLU A 127 -4.54 2.97 -14.09
CA GLU A 127 -5.65 3.58 -14.83
C GLU A 127 -6.21 4.89 -14.23
N VAL A 128 -5.36 5.73 -13.62
CA VAL A 128 -5.78 7.07 -13.20
C VAL A 128 -5.80 8.02 -14.42
N VAL A 129 -6.99 8.25 -14.97
CA VAL A 129 -7.25 9.06 -16.19
C VAL A 129 -7.70 10.49 -15.88
N ASP A 130 -7.42 10.98 -14.68
CA ASP A 130 -7.86 12.31 -14.25
C ASP A 130 -6.97 13.45 -14.80
N SER A 131 -7.49 14.14 -15.80
CA SER A 131 -6.93 15.38 -16.37
C SER A 131 -7.21 16.62 -15.53
N THR A 132 -8.15 16.57 -14.58
CA THR A 132 -8.49 17.72 -13.70
C THR A 132 -7.53 17.85 -12.52
N GLY A 133 -6.80 16.79 -12.18
CA GLY A 133 -5.95 16.71 -10.99
C GLY A 133 -6.71 16.69 -9.66
N SER A 134 -8.04 16.57 -9.67
CA SER A 134 -8.91 16.68 -8.50
C SER A 134 -9.39 15.33 -7.94
N ALA A 135 -9.32 14.23 -8.71
CA ALA A 135 -9.81 12.92 -8.28
C ALA A 135 -8.99 12.35 -7.11
N ILE A 136 -7.66 12.41 -7.20
CA ILE A 136 -6.78 11.92 -6.12
C ILE A 136 -6.85 12.81 -4.87
N PRO A 137 -6.83 14.16 -4.95
CA PRO A 137 -7.10 15.01 -3.78
C PRO A 137 -8.45 14.76 -3.10
N LEU A 138 -9.52 14.49 -3.86
CA LEU A 138 -10.83 14.13 -3.30
C LEU A 138 -10.76 12.80 -2.53
N LEU A 139 -10.21 11.76 -3.17
CA LEU A 139 -10.05 10.43 -2.57
C LEU A 139 -9.17 10.46 -1.32
N LEU A 140 -8.04 11.16 -1.38
CA LEU A 140 -7.10 11.32 -0.26
C LEU A 140 -7.73 12.10 0.90
N ARG A 141 -8.62 13.06 0.62
CA ARG A 141 -9.31 13.84 1.66
C ARG A 141 -10.25 12.96 2.48
N GLU A 142 -11.06 12.12 1.84
CA GLU A 142 -11.96 11.22 2.58
C GLU A 142 -11.21 10.05 3.21
N LEU A 143 -10.16 9.51 2.56
CA LEU A 143 -9.29 8.50 3.18
C LEU A 143 -8.64 9.01 4.48
N ASN A 144 -8.22 10.27 4.54
CA ASN A 144 -7.71 10.91 5.76
C ASN A 144 -8.80 11.23 6.81
N ARG A 145 -10.07 10.98 6.52
CA ARG A 145 -11.20 11.20 7.45
C ARG A 145 -11.92 9.90 7.83
N PHE A 146 -11.53 8.79 7.22
CA PHE A 146 -12.17 7.50 7.38
C PHE A 146 -11.88 6.87 8.76
N ASP A 147 -10.62 6.88 9.16
CA ASP A 147 -10.15 6.34 10.44
C ASP A 147 -8.90 7.08 10.95
N ASP A 148 -8.45 6.74 12.16
CA ASP A 148 -7.24 7.29 12.79
C ASP A 148 -5.93 6.72 12.19
N SER A 149 -6.00 6.00 11.06
CA SER A 149 -4.90 5.20 10.53
C SER A 149 -3.99 5.95 9.55
N GLY A 150 -4.34 7.19 9.22
CA GLY A 150 -3.53 8.16 8.48
C GLY A 150 -2.41 8.84 9.31
N PRO A 151 -1.87 9.99 8.88
CA PRO A 151 -2.21 10.71 7.68
C PRO A 151 -1.60 10.11 6.41
N TYR A 152 -2.42 9.97 5.38
CA TYR A 152 -2.07 9.55 4.03
C TYR A 152 -1.58 10.72 3.18
N ARG A 153 -0.56 10.47 2.35
CA ARG A 153 -0.05 11.37 1.30
C ARG A 153 -0.05 10.62 -0.04
N PHE A 154 0.22 11.34 -1.13
CA PHE A 154 0.32 10.74 -2.46
C PHE A 154 1.52 11.28 -3.26
N LEU A 155 1.96 10.48 -4.23
CA LEU A 155 2.92 10.84 -5.27
C LEU A 155 2.36 10.34 -6.61
N SER A 156 2.36 11.20 -7.63
CA SER A 156 1.78 10.89 -8.94
C SER A 156 2.81 11.04 -10.05
N SER A 157 2.79 10.14 -11.03
CA SER A 157 3.46 10.36 -12.31
C SER A 157 2.79 11.51 -13.09
N HIS A 158 3.46 11.94 -14.16
CA HIS A 158 2.78 12.67 -15.24
C HIS A 158 1.92 11.70 -16.08
N LEU A 159 1.23 12.21 -17.11
CA LEU A 159 0.39 11.40 -18.00
C LEU A 159 1.25 10.58 -18.98
N LEU A 160 1.27 9.26 -18.78
CA LEU A 160 2.00 8.24 -19.53
C LEU A 160 1.05 7.55 -20.52
N GLY A 161 1.51 7.16 -21.70
CA GLY A 161 0.63 6.56 -22.72
C GLY A 161 1.00 6.94 -24.15
N ARG A 162 1.01 5.93 -25.04
CA ARG A 162 1.09 6.13 -26.49
C ARG A 162 -0.21 6.72 -27.04
N GLY A 163 -0.12 7.88 -27.68
CA GLY A 163 -1.25 8.54 -28.34
C GLY A 163 -2.12 9.38 -27.38
N THR A 164 -3.45 9.31 -27.56
CA THR A 164 -4.42 10.19 -26.87
C THR A 164 -4.94 9.64 -25.56
N TYR A 165 -4.93 8.32 -25.38
CA TYR A 165 -5.30 7.68 -24.11
C TYR A 165 -4.06 7.61 -23.22
N LYS A 166 -4.13 8.25 -22.05
CA LYS A 166 -3.01 8.37 -21.11
C LYS A 166 -3.48 8.20 -19.68
N GLU A 167 -2.64 7.61 -18.85
CA GLU A 167 -2.89 7.27 -17.45
C GLU A 167 -1.80 7.85 -16.56
N LYS A 168 -2.00 7.77 -15.25
CA LYS A 168 -0.96 8.02 -14.24
C LYS A 168 -0.81 6.79 -13.36
N TYR A 169 0.42 6.52 -12.94
CA TYR A 169 0.67 5.72 -11.74
C TYR A 169 0.60 6.66 -10.53
N VAL A 170 -0.15 6.26 -9.50
CA VAL A 170 -0.30 7.07 -8.28
C VAL A 170 -0.02 6.20 -7.06
N TYR A 171 1.01 6.56 -6.31
CA TYR A 171 1.24 6.02 -4.97
C TYR A 171 0.39 6.78 -3.97
N ILE A 172 -0.38 6.07 -3.14
CA ILE A 172 -1.00 6.59 -1.92
C ILE A 172 -0.34 5.86 -0.76
N TYR A 173 0.12 6.59 0.26
CA TYR A 173 0.91 5.99 1.34
C TYR A 173 0.71 6.66 2.70
N ARG A 174 0.78 5.87 3.77
CA ARG A 174 0.72 6.36 5.16
C ARG A 174 2.03 7.03 5.54
N SER A 175 2.00 8.36 5.66
CA SER A 175 3.22 9.17 5.78
C SER A 175 3.99 9.01 7.11
N HIS A 176 3.37 8.39 8.12
CA HIS A 176 4.03 8.02 9.37
C HIS A 176 4.71 6.63 9.32
N ARG A 177 4.38 5.77 8.35
CA ARG A 177 5.01 4.44 8.15
C ARG A 177 5.98 4.44 6.97
N ALA A 178 5.70 5.21 5.92
CA ALA A 178 6.56 5.31 4.74
C ALA A 178 6.73 6.75 4.26
N GLN A 179 7.91 7.04 3.69
CA GLN A 179 8.22 8.31 3.05
C GLN A 179 8.88 8.06 1.69
N VAL A 180 8.57 8.88 0.70
CA VAL A 180 9.27 8.89 -0.59
C VAL A 180 10.69 9.40 -0.35
N LEU A 181 11.69 8.59 -0.68
CA LEU A 181 13.11 8.97 -0.63
C LEU A 181 13.59 9.53 -1.97
N ASP A 182 13.14 8.94 -3.08
CA ASP A 182 13.47 9.33 -4.45
C ASP A 182 12.46 8.68 -5.43
N SER A 183 12.28 9.25 -6.61
CA SER A 183 11.38 8.71 -7.64
C SER A 183 11.72 9.23 -9.04
N TYR A 184 11.52 8.40 -10.07
CA TYR A 184 11.71 8.77 -11.47
C TYR A 184 10.80 7.96 -12.39
N VAL A 185 10.49 8.50 -13.57
CA VAL A 185 9.93 7.68 -14.66
C VAL A 185 11.10 7.07 -15.42
N TYR A 186 11.02 5.76 -15.69
CA TYR A 186 12.06 5.04 -16.42
C TYR A 186 12.27 5.64 -17.83
N ASP A 187 13.53 5.82 -18.21
CA ASP A 187 13.92 6.43 -19.49
C ASP A 187 13.92 5.38 -20.61
N ASP A 188 12.74 5.13 -21.18
CA ASP A 188 12.54 4.11 -22.21
C ASP A 188 12.99 4.57 -23.60
N GLN A 189 14.32 4.61 -23.78
CA GLN A 189 15.00 4.99 -25.02
C GLN A 189 14.59 4.16 -26.26
N ASN A 190 13.96 2.99 -26.07
CA ASN A 190 13.57 2.09 -27.16
C ASN A 190 12.05 2.09 -27.44
N ASP A 191 11.24 2.85 -26.69
CA ASP A 191 9.76 2.83 -26.75
C ASP A 191 9.22 1.39 -26.72
N LEU A 192 9.54 0.65 -25.65
CA LEU A 192 9.05 -0.70 -25.37
C LEU A 192 7.74 -0.66 -24.58
N PHE A 193 7.69 0.14 -23.52
CA PHE A 193 6.54 0.34 -22.64
C PHE A 193 5.50 1.29 -23.25
N ALA A 194 4.22 0.94 -23.13
CA ALA A 194 3.17 1.89 -23.49
C ALA A 194 2.96 2.97 -22.42
N ARG A 195 3.32 2.65 -21.16
CA ARG A 195 3.26 3.51 -19.96
C ARG A 195 4.51 3.23 -19.12
N GLU A 196 5.52 4.06 -19.32
CA GLU A 196 6.88 3.95 -18.77
C GLU A 196 6.84 3.83 -17.23
N PRO A 197 7.46 2.80 -16.60
CA PRO A 197 7.36 2.58 -15.16
C PRO A 197 7.77 3.80 -14.31
N PHE A 198 6.87 4.23 -13.43
CA PHE A 198 7.14 5.30 -12.46
C PHE A 198 7.73 4.72 -11.18
N VAL A 199 9.05 4.52 -11.19
CA VAL A 199 9.81 3.90 -10.10
C VAL A 199 9.89 4.83 -8.89
N CYS A 200 9.61 4.30 -7.70
CA CYS A 200 9.70 5.06 -6.45
C CYS A 200 10.40 4.25 -5.35
N ARG A 201 11.36 4.87 -4.66
CA ARG A 201 12.03 4.30 -3.48
C ARG A 201 11.42 4.89 -2.22
N PHE A 202 10.89 4.02 -1.35
CA PHE A 202 10.32 4.38 -0.06
C PHE A 202 11.27 4.03 1.09
N SER A 203 11.22 4.80 2.18
CA SER A 203 11.69 4.35 3.49
C SER A 203 10.64 3.47 4.14
N LEU A 204 11.04 2.38 4.79
CA LEU A 204 10.16 1.50 5.56
C LEU A 204 10.52 1.53 7.06
N PRO A 205 9.60 1.18 7.97
CA PRO A 205 9.84 1.21 9.42
C PRO A 205 10.57 -0.07 9.90
N SER A 206 11.56 -0.54 9.13
CA SER A 206 12.30 -1.79 9.36
C SER A 206 13.80 -1.54 9.44
N LYS A 207 14.48 -2.28 10.32
CA LYS A 207 15.95 -2.29 10.38
C LYS A 207 16.58 -3.27 9.39
N VAL A 208 15.81 -4.26 8.93
CA VAL A 208 16.25 -5.29 7.97
C VAL A 208 16.07 -4.78 6.54
N LEU A 209 14.98 -4.04 6.29
CA LEU A 209 14.65 -3.42 5.01
C LEU A 209 14.32 -1.94 5.23
N PRO A 210 15.33 -1.08 5.44
CA PRO A 210 15.12 0.35 5.74
C PRO A 210 14.60 1.15 4.54
N SER A 211 14.79 0.63 3.33
CA SER A 211 14.19 1.17 2.11
C SER A 211 13.80 0.06 1.15
N LEU A 212 12.78 0.31 0.33
CA LEU A 212 12.25 -0.61 -0.67
C LEU A 212 11.95 0.14 -1.97
N VAL A 213 12.26 -0.46 -3.11
CA VAL A 213 11.89 0.08 -4.43
C VAL A 213 10.58 -0.55 -4.91
N LEU A 214 9.66 0.28 -5.39
CA LEU A 214 8.44 -0.16 -6.08
C LEU A 214 8.53 0.25 -7.57
N VAL A 215 8.29 -0.71 -8.46
CA VAL A 215 8.28 -0.55 -9.92
C VAL A 215 6.91 -0.96 -10.46
N PRO A 216 6.02 0.00 -10.76
CA PRO A 216 4.69 -0.30 -11.25
C PRO A 216 4.69 -0.48 -12.76
N LEU A 217 3.93 -1.46 -13.24
CA LEU A 217 3.65 -1.63 -14.66
C LEU A 217 2.18 -2.01 -14.87
N HIS A 218 1.51 -1.25 -15.73
CA HIS A 218 0.27 -1.66 -16.39
C HIS A 218 0.64 -1.93 -17.85
N THR A 219 0.73 -3.20 -18.24
CA THR A 219 1.09 -3.60 -19.61
C THR A 219 -0.06 -3.36 -20.59
N THR A 220 0.21 -3.27 -21.89
CA THR A 220 -0.86 -3.37 -22.89
C THR A 220 -1.11 -4.83 -23.29
N PRO A 221 -2.37 -5.28 -23.44
CA PRO A 221 -2.71 -6.65 -23.87
C PRO A 221 -2.07 -7.10 -25.21
N LYS A 222 -1.54 -6.16 -26.01
CA LYS A 222 -0.88 -6.43 -27.29
C LYS A 222 0.64 -6.62 -27.19
N ALA A 223 1.27 -6.19 -26.09
CA ALA A 223 2.72 -6.18 -25.93
C ALA A 223 3.19 -6.79 -24.59
N VAL A 224 2.32 -7.50 -23.86
CA VAL A 224 2.58 -8.10 -22.53
C VAL A 224 3.96 -8.75 -22.40
N GLU A 225 4.30 -9.71 -23.28
CA GLU A 225 5.61 -10.39 -23.22
C GLU A 225 6.80 -9.43 -23.43
N THR A 226 6.65 -8.44 -24.31
CA THR A 226 7.69 -7.43 -24.58
C THR A 226 7.88 -6.52 -23.37
N GLU A 227 6.79 -5.98 -22.82
CA GLU A 227 6.82 -5.07 -21.67
C GLU A 227 7.32 -5.80 -20.40
N LEU A 228 6.89 -7.06 -20.15
CA LEU A 228 7.35 -7.84 -19.00
C LEU A 228 8.82 -8.30 -19.10
N ASN A 229 9.32 -8.60 -20.30
CA ASN A 229 10.75 -8.86 -20.46
C ASN A 229 11.58 -7.57 -20.33
N ALA A 230 11.08 -6.43 -20.83
CA ALA A 230 11.73 -5.14 -20.65
C ALA A 230 11.79 -4.71 -19.17
N LEU A 231 10.84 -5.12 -18.34
CA LEU A 231 10.78 -4.81 -16.91
C LEU A 231 12.01 -5.32 -16.12
N TYR A 232 12.70 -6.35 -16.62
CA TYR A 232 13.99 -6.78 -16.07
C TYR A 232 15.08 -5.70 -16.19
N HIS A 233 15.09 -4.91 -17.27
CA HIS A 233 16.04 -3.79 -17.42
C HIS A 233 15.72 -2.62 -16.50
N VAL A 234 14.44 -2.43 -16.15
CA VAL A 234 14.01 -1.44 -15.15
C VAL A 234 14.45 -1.85 -13.75
N PHE A 235 14.34 -3.15 -13.42
CA PHE A 235 14.92 -3.72 -12.20
C PHE A 235 16.44 -3.46 -12.12
N LEU A 236 17.19 -3.72 -13.20
CA LEU A 236 18.64 -3.50 -13.23
C LEU A 236 19.00 -2.01 -13.05
N ASP A 237 18.31 -1.09 -13.74
CA ASP A 237 18.53 0.36 -13.61
C ASP A 237 18.24 0.84 -12.19
N ALA A 238 17.11 0.47 -11.61
CA ALA A 238 16.75 0.84 -10.24
C ALA A 238 17.76 0.28 -9.21
N SER A 239 18.19 -0.98 -9.39
CA SER A 239 19.15 -1.63 -8.51
C SER A 239 20.53 -0.98 -8.61
N GLN A 240 20.97 -0.63 -9.82
CA GLN A 240 22.23 0.10 -10.04
C GLN A 240 22.16 1.53 -9.46
N ARG A 241 21.03 2.23 -9.66
CA ARG A 241 20.83 3.62 -9.21
C ARG A 241 20.93 3.77 -7.69
N TRP A 242 20.32 2.86 -6.94
CA TRP A 242 20.24 2.96 -5.48
C TRP A 242 21.06 1.90 -4.72
N GLN A 243 21.83 1.06 -5.42
CA GLN A 243 22.70 0.02 -4.84
C GLN A 243 21.93 -0.93 -3.90
N SER A 244 20.75 -1.36 -4.33
CA SER A 244 19.85 -2.22 -3.57
C SER A 244 19.06 -3.12 -4.52
N GLU A 245 19.08 -4.42 -4.26
CA GLU A 245 18.33 -5.43 -5.04
C GLU A 245 16.95 -5.75 -4.44
N ASP A 246 16.58 -5.09 -3.33
CA ASP A 246 15.29 -5.22 -2.67
C ASP A 246 14.24 -4.39 -3.42
N VAL A 247 13.54 -5.06 -4.35
CA VAL A 247 12.62 -4.45 -5.32
C VAL A 247 11.32 -5.24 -5.40
N ILE A 248 10.18 -4.54 -5.44
CA ILE A 248 8.90 -5.11 -5.88
C ILE A 248 8.54 -4.56 -7.27
N LEU A 249 8.29 -5.47 -8.20
CA LEU A 249 7.62 -5.21 -9.47
C LEU A 249 6.13 -5.55 -9.29
N LEU A 250 5.20 -4.63 -9.58
CA LEU A 250 3.78 -4.84 -9.27
C LEU A 250 2.78 -4.15 -10.21
N GLY A 251 1.57 -4.72 -10.29
CA GLY A 251 0.42 -4.16 -11.01
C GLY A 251 -0.23 -5.12 -12.00
N ASP A 252 -1.15 -4.60 -12.80
CA ASP A 252 -1.78 -5.29 -13.92
C ASP A 252 -0.77 -5.61 -15.04
N PHE A 253 -0.17 -6.79 -14.91
CA PHE A 253 0.78 -7.32 -15.86
C PHE A 253 0.09 -8.03 -17.04
N ASN A 254 -1.25 -8.13 -17.06
CA ASN A 254 -2.01 -8.96 -18.00
C ASN A 254 -1.40 -10.38 -18.17
N ALA A 255 -0.81 -10.93 -17.11
CA ALA A 255 0.13 -12.06 -17.15
C ALA A 255 -0.56 -13.44 -17.11
N ASP A 256 -1.67 -13.61 -17.84
CA ASP A 256 -2.42 -14.87 -17.93
C ASP A 256 -3.38 -14.90 -19.14
N CYS A 257 -4.18 -15.97 -19.23
CA CYS A 257 -5.35 -16.11 -20.11
C CYS A 257 -5.02 -15.86 -21.59
N ALA A 258 -5.84 -15.06 -22.28
CA ALA A 258 -5.63 -14.76 -23.71
C ALA A 258 -4.49 -13.76 -23.95
N SER A 259 -4.13 -12.96 -22.94
CA SER A 259 -3.10 -11.92 -23.01
C SER A 259 -1.70 -12.51 -23.01
N LEU A 260 -1.44 -13.53 -22.17
CA LEU A 260 -0.17 -14.24 -22.15
C LEU A 260 -0.37 -15.74 -21.88
N THR A 261 0.01 -16.59 -22.84
CA THR A 261 -0.11 -18.05 -22.68
C THR A 261 0.89 -18.56 -21.65
N LYS A 262 0.51 -19.60 -20.88
CA LYS A 262 1.35 -20.22 -19.85
C LYS A 262 2.78 -20.51 -20.30
N LYS A 263 2.99 -21.00 -21.54
CA LYS A 263 4.33 -21.19 -22.10
C LYS A 263 5.14 -19.89 -22.15
N ARG A 264 4.57 -18.82 -22.74
CA ARG A 264 5.25 -17.51 -22.86
C ARG A 264 5.47 -16.85 -21.50
N LEU A 265 4.54 -17.07 -20.57
CA LEU A 265 4.70 -16.67 -19.16
C LEU A 265 5.93 -17.35 -18.54
N ASP A 266 6.05 -18.67 -18.69
CA ASP A 266 7.17 -19.47 -18.15
C ASP A 266 8.52 -19.15 -18.83
N ASP A 267 8.49 -18.75 -20.10
CA ASP A 267 9.67 -18.33 -20.88
C ASP A 267 10.15 -16.89 -20.54
N LEU A 268 9.43 -16.10 -19.71
CA LEU A 268 9.83 -14.73 -19.33
C LEU A 268 11.17 -14.70 -18.57
N VAL A 269 11.95 -13.62 -18.76
CA VAL A 269 13.18 -13.37 -17.99
C VAL A 269 12.88 -13.32 -16.48
N LEU A 270 11.78 -12.69 -16.08
CA LEU A 270 11.35 -12.60 -14.68
C LEU A 270 10.88 -13.95 -14.08
N ARG A 271 10.72 -15.02 -14.88
CA ARG A 271 10.47 -16.40 -14.39
C ARG A 271 11.71 -17.26 -14.37
N THR A 272 12.58 -17.08 -15.36
CA THR A 272 13.73 -17.95 -15.62
C THR A 272 15.00 -17.48 -14.90
N GLN A 273 15.12 -16.18 -14.65
CA GLN A 273 16.23 -15.60 -13.89
C GLN A 273 16.03 -15.85 -12.39
N ALA A 274 17.11 -16.28 -11.72
CA ALA A 274 17.10 -16.49 -10.28
C ALA A 274 16.85 -15.18 -9.50
N GLY A 275 16.35 -15.30 -8.26
CA GLY A 275 16.10 -14.18 -7.37
C GLY A 275 14.69 -13.59 -7.44
N PHE A 276 13.97 -13.75 -8.56
CA PHE A 276 12.58 -13.27 -8.71
C PHE A 276 11.56 -14.25 -8.10
N HIS A 277 10.87 -13.81 -7.06
CA HIS A 277 9.78 -14.54 -6.41
C HIS A 277 8.42 -13.92 -6.76
N TRP A 278 7.61 -14.64 -7.54
CA TRP A 278 6.24 -14.23 -7.88
C TRP A 278 5.30 -14.60 -6.72
N ALA A 279 5.01 -13.63 -5.85
CA ALA A 279 4.19 -13.85 -4.65
C ALA A 279 2.69 -14.00 -4.96
N ILE A 280 2.21 -13.51 -6.11
CA ILE A 280 0.90 -13.88 -6.65
C ILE A 280 1.09 -15.07 -7.60
N PRO A 281 0.82 -16.32 -7.17
CA PRO A 281 1.03 -17.51 -7.98
C PRO A 281 -0.01 -17.63 -9.09
N ASP A 282 0.29 -18.44 -10.11
CA ASP A 282 -0.61 -18.67 -11.23
C ASP A 282 -1.88 -19.40 -10.80
N GLY A 283 -3.02 -19.03 -11.39
CA GLY A 283 -4.33 -19.61 -11.07
C GLY A 283 -5.05 -18.92 -9.91
N VAL A 284 -4.46 -17.91 -9.29
CA VAL A 284 -5.19 -16.94 -8.44
C VAL A 284 -5.99 -16.02 -9.35
N ASP A 285 -7.30 -15.93 -9.15
CA ASP A 285 -8.09 -14.96 -9.90
C ASP A 285 -7.86 -13.54 -9.36
N THR A 286 -7.59 -12.60 -10.26
CA THR A 286 -7.46 -11.17 -9.95
C THR A 286 -8.55 -10.34 -10.62
N THR A 287 -9.60 -10.99 -11.14
CA THR A 287 -10.70 -10.33 -11.87
C THR A 287 -12.02 -10.38 -11.11
N VAL A 288 -12.81 -9.31 -11.20
CA VAL A 288 -14.11 -9.17 -10.51
C VAL A 288 -15.23 -9.94 -11.21
N ARG A 289 -15.11 -10.21 -12.51
CA ARG A 289 -16.18 -10.85 -13.29
C ARG A 289 -16.16 -12.36 -13.06
N ALA A 290 -17.27 -12.93 -12.60
CA ALA A 290 -17.43 -14.38 -12.43
C ALA A 290 -17.36 -15.16 -13.76
N SER A 291 -17.38 -14.47 -14.91
CA SER A 291 -17.15 -15.05 -16.24
C SER A 291 -15.66 -15.20 -16.63
N THR A 292 -14.74 -14.63 -15.84
CA THR A 292 -13.30 -14.75 -16.02
C THR A 292 -12.66 -15.45 -14.82
N HIS A 293 -11.43 -15.95 -15.00
CA HIS A 293 -10.59 -16.48 -13.94
C HIS A 293 -9.15 -16.32 -14.41
N CYS A 294 -8.52 -15.18 -14.10
CA CYS A 294 -7.23 -14.80 -14.71
C CYS A 294 -6.30 -14.14 -13.70
N THR A 295 -5.03 -14.56 -13.65
CA THR A 295 -3.99 -13.95 -12.82
C THR A 295 -3.28 -12.80 -13.56
N TYR A 296 -4.04 -11.74 -13.89
CA TYR A 296 -3.51 -10.58 -14.60
C TYR A 296 -2.60 -9.72 -13.71
N ASP A 297 -3.06 -9.41 -12.51
CA ASP A 297 -2.37 -8.57 -11.53
C ASP A 297 -1.33 -9.38 -10.77
N ARG A 298 -0.13 -8.82 -10.61
CA ARG A 298 1.02 -9.54 -10.06
C ARG A 298 1.80 -8.71 -9.07
N ILE A 299 2.47 -9.41 -8.17
CA ILE A 299 3.52 -8.88 -7.32
C ILE A 299 4.71 -9.84 -7.42
N VAL A 300 5.87 -9.30 -7.83
CA VAL A 300 7.13 -10.03 -8.00
C VAL A 300 8.21 -9.35 -7.17
N LEU A 301 8.84 -10.11 -6.28
CA LEU A 301 9.82 -9.62 -5.32
C LEU A 301 11.22 -10.04 -5.76
N HIS A 302 12.20 -9.18 -5.54
CA HIS A 302 13.62 -9.49 -5.64
C HIS A 302 14.35 -9.00 -4.38
N GLY A 303 15.46 -9.63 -4.01
CA GLY A 303 16.27 -9.29 -2.82
C GLY A 303 15.98 -10.19 -1.62
N GLU A 304 17.04 -10.61 -0.93
CA GLU A 304 16.94 -11.57 0.18
C GLU A 304 16.27 -10.98 1.42
N HIS A 305 16.52 -9.70 1.74
CA HIS A 305 15.92 -9.06 2.91
C HIS A 305 14.40 -8.94 2.74
N LEU A 306 13.97 -8.44 1.58
CA LEU A 306 12.56 -8.34 1.22
C LEU A 306 11.86 -9.71 1.28
N GLN A 307 12.44 -10.75 0.66
CA GLN A 307 11.85 -12.09 0.67
C GLN A 307 11.80 -12.71 2.06
N SER A 308 12.80 -12.46 2.93
CA SER A 308 12.78 -12.92 4.33
C SER A 308 11.66 -12.28 5.18
N MET A 309 11.17 -11.10 4.77
CA MET A 309 10.13 -10.35 5.45
C MET A 309 8.71 -10.71 4.98
N LEU A 310 8.54 -11.38 3.84
CA LEU A 310 7.23 -11.78 3.33
C LEU A 310 6.48 -12.71 4.29
N ARG A 311 5.21 -12.44 4.56
CA ARG A 311 4.32 -13.23 5.44
C ARG A 311 3.08 -13.75 4.71
N GLY A 312 2.53 -12.95 3.81
CA GLY A 312 1.36 -13.31 3.02
C GLY A 312 1.34 -12.56 1.69
N ALA A 313 0.57 -13.10 0.75
CA ALA A 313 0.28 -12.49 -0.54
C ALA A 313 -1.10 -12.95 -1.00
N ALA A 314 -1.92 -12.05 -1.54
CA ALA A 314 -3.30 -12.35 -1.92
C ALA A 314 -3.80 -11.43 -3.04
N ALA A 315 -4.88 -11.87 -3.71
CA ALA A 315 -5.82 -10.96 -4.35
C ALA A 315 -6.93 -10.65 -3.35
N PHE A 316 -7.24 -9.37 -3.14
CA PHE A 316 -8.29 -8.94 -2.22
C PHE A 316 -9.64 -8.93 -2.94
N ASP A 317 -10.42 -9.98 -2.75
CA ASP A 317 -11.83 -10.08 -3.13
C ASP A 317 -12.66 -9.07 -2.31
N PHE A 318 -12.60 -7.80 -2.73
CA PHE A 318 -13.35 -6.71 -2.12
C PHE A 318 -14.87 -6.88 -2.27
N PRO A 319 -15.43 -7.48 -3.34
CA PRO A 319 -16.87 -7.72 -3.41
C PRO A 319 -17.36 -8.68 -2.33
N GLN A 320 -16.70 -9.82 -2.15
CA GLN A 320 -17.02 -10.76 -1.06
C GLN A 320 -16.81 -10.09 0.31
N SER A 321 -15.69 -9.39 0.48
CA SER A 321 -15.30 -8.80 1.77
C SER A 321 -16.20 -7.64 2.22
N LEU A 322 -16.78 -6.89 1.27
CA LEU A 322 -17.64 -5.73 1.53
C LEU A 322 -19.12 -6.00 1.24
N GLY A 323 -19.48 -7.23 0.85
CA GLY A 323 -20.88 -7.64 0.62
C GLY A 323 -21.51 -7.05 -0.65
N LEU A 324 -20.71 -6.75 -1.67
CA LEU A 324 -21.15 -6.15 -2.93
C LEU A 324 -21.61 -7.21 -3.93
N THR A 325 -22.59 -6.86 -4.77
CA THR A 325 -22.89 -7.61 -5.99
C THR A 325 -21.81 -7.40 -7.07
N GLU A 326 -21.76 -8.27 -8.08
CA GLU A 326 -20.86 -8.08 -9.24
C GLU A 326 -21.11 -6.73 -9.94
N GLU A 327 -22.37 -6.28 -10.05
CA GLU A 327 -22.71 -4.99 -10.67
C GLU A 327 -22.16 -3.80 -9.86
N GLU A 328 -22.30 -3.82 -8.54
CA GLU A 328 -21.73 -2.81 -7.65
C GLU A 328 -20.20 -2.84 -7.68
N ALA A 329 -19.60 -4.03 -7.66
CA ALA A 329 -18.16 -4.22 -7.76
C ALA A 329 -17.58 -3.67 -9.08
N LEU A 330 -18.23 -3.94 -10.21
CA LEU A 330 -17.85 -3.44 -11.53
C LEU A 330 -18.04 -1.92 -11.68
N ASN A 331 -18.75 -1.26 -10.77
CA ASN A 331 -18.75 0.20 -10.66
C ASN A 331 -17.47 0.74 -9.97
N ILE A 332 -16.73 -0.11 -9.24
CA ILE A 332 -15.46 0.19 -8.56
C ILE A 332 -14.26 -0.18 -9.44
N SER A 333 -14.18 -1.42 -9.91
CA SER A 333 -13.17 -1.90 -10.86
C SER A 333 -13.59 -3.26 -11.44
N ASP A 334 -12.97 -3.71 -12.54
CA ASP A 334 -13.00 -5.11 -13.00
C ASP A 334 -11.81 -5.95 -12.52
N HIS A 335 -10.88 -5.36 -11.78
CA HIS A 335 -9.74 -6.03 -11.14
C HIS A 335 -9.88 -6.06 -9.60
N TYR A 336 -9.30 -7.06 -8.95
CA TYR A 336 -9.04 -7.06 -7.51
C TYR A 336 -7.69 -6.39 -7.23
N PRO A 337 -7.54 -5.63 -6.12
CA PRO A 337 -6.23 -5.28 -5.61
C PRO A 337 -5.41 -6.54 -5.32
N VAL A 338 -4.14 -6.58 -5.71
CA VAL A 338 -3.18 -7.58 -5.21
C VAL A 338 -2.36 -6.96 -4.09
N GLU A 339 -2.09 -7.73 -3.05
CA GLU A 339 -1.44 -7.27 -1.82
C GLU A 339 -0.35 -8.25 -1.34
N VAL A 340 0.69 -7.71 -0.71
CA VAL A 340 1.67 -8.46 0.08
C VAL A 340 1.79 -7.89 1.50
N GLU A 341 1.98 -8.80 2.44
CA GLU A 341 2.20 -8.53 3.86
C GLU A 341 3.67 -8.77 4.20
N LEU A 342 4.36 -7.73 4.69
CA LEU A 342 5.74 -7.81 5.18
C LEU A 342 5.78 -7.63 6.70
N SER A 343 6.60 -8.39 7.44
CA SER A 343 6.74 -8.18 8.88
C SER A 343 7.65 -7.00 9.22
N CYS A 344 7.23 -6.06 10.08
CA CYS A 344 8.07 -4.95 10.59
C CYS A 344 9.03 -5.38 11.71
N ALA A 345 9.29 -6.69 11.86
CA ALA A 345 9.97 -7.25 13.02
C ALA A 345 11.41 -6.75 13.18
N VAL A 346 11.64 -5.93 14.21
CA VAL A 346 12.97 -5.61 14.71
C VAL A 346 13.57 -6.88 15.33
N HIS A 347 14.40 -7.59 14.56
CA HIS A 347 15.23 -8.68 15.09
C HIS A 347 16.15 -8.12 16.18
N GLY A 348 15.77 -8.36 17.43
CA GLY A 348 16.35 -7.70 18.61
C GLY A 348 15.56 -7.97 19.89
N ALA A 349 14.23 -8.15 19.80
CA ALA A 349 13.52 -8.92 20.80
C ALA A 349 13.85 -10.41 20.59
N GLN A 350 14.71 -10.97 21.44
CA GLN A 350 14.75 -12.41 21.60
C GLN A 350 13.33 -12.83 22.00
N THR A 351 12.68 -13.66 21.19
CA THR A 351 11.51 -14.38 21.65
C THR A 351 11.95 -15.19 22.86
N LEU A 352 11.52 -14.78 24.06
CA LEU A 352 11.61 -15.61 25.25
C LEU A 352 10.82 -16.86 24.93
N SER A 353 11.52 -17.92 24.50
CA SER A 353 10.92 -19.17 24.09
C SER A 353 9.94 -19.61 25.16
N LEU A 354 8.75 -20.10 24.79
CA LEU A 354 7.80 -20.63 25.77
C LEU A 354 8.43 -21.74 26.64
N ALA A 355 9.50 -22.39 26.16
CA ALA A 355 10.33 -23.31 26.94
C ALA A 355 10.96 -22.68 28.20
N ALA A 356 11.26 -21.37 28.20
CA ALA A 356 11.79 -20.63 29.34
C ALA A 356 10.71 -20.27 30.39
N LEU A 357 9.43 -20.24 30.00
CA LEU A 357 8.29 -19.94 30.90
C LEU A 357 7.60 -21.20 31.46
N LEU A 358 7.78 -22.35 30.79
CA LEU A 358 7.29 -23.66 31.24
C LEU A 358 7.67 -24.05 32.69
N PRO A 359 8.91 -23.85 33.20
CA PRO A 359 9.22 -24.17 34.59
C PRO A 359 8.49 -23.27 35.60
N SER A 360 8.26 -22.00 35.26
CA SER A 360 7.51 -21.05 36.10
C SER A 360 6.02 -21.38 36.17
N LEU A 361 5.44 -21.91 35.07
CA LEU A 361 4.04 -22.32 35.02
C LEU A 361 3.78 -23.63 35.82
N LEU A 362 4.73 -24.57 35.81
CA LEU A 362 4.66 -25.80 36.59
C LEU A 362 4.70 -25.56 38.12
N LEU A 363 5.44 -24.55 38.58
CA LEU A 363 5.45 -24.12 39.98
C LEU A 363 4.11 -23.57 40.47
N LEU A 364 3.29 -22.99 39.57
CA LEU A 364 1.94 -22.49 39.88
C LEU A 364 0.86 -23.60 39.88
N LEU A 365 1.17 -24.77 39.31
CA LEU A 365 0.26 -25.91 39.17
C LEU A 365 0.51 -27.03 40.19
N SER A 366 1.51 -26.87 41.06
CA SER A 366 1.86 -27.87 42.08
C SER A 366 0.95 -27.71 43.32
N PRO A 367 0.04 -28.65 43.63
CA PRO A 367 -0.73 -28.59 44.86
C PRO A 367 0.20 -28.83 46.05
N GLN A 368 0.16 -27.94 47.05
CA GLN A 368 0.84 -28.17 48.32
C GLN A 368 0.23 -29.41 48.99
N LEU A 369 1.01 -30.50 49.08
CA LEU A 369 0.68 -31.60 49.98
C LEU A 369 0.83 -31.09 51.42
N GLY A 370 -0.28 -30.62 51.98
CA GLY A 370 -0.37 -30.31 53.40
C GLY A 370 -0.24 -31.58 54.22
N LEU A 371 0.88 -31.73 54.93
CA LEU A 371 0.99 -32.68 56.03
C LEU A 371 -0.08 -32.35 57.08
N VAL A 372 -0.86 -33.35 57.48
CA VAL A 372 -1.65 -33.34 58.72
C VAL A 372 -1.22 -34.56 59.52
N ALA A 373 -1.06 -34.37 60.83
CA ALA A 373 -0.35 -35.27 61.76
C ALA A 373 -1.02 -36.62 62.00
#